data_AF-A0A330H388-F1
#
_entry.id   AF-A0A330H388-F1
#
_cell.length_a   1.000
_cell.length_b   1.000
_cell.length_c   1.000
_cell.angle_alpha   90.00
_cell.angle_beta   90.00
_cell.angle_gamma   90.00
#
_symmetry.space_group_name_H-M   'P 1'
#
loop_
_entity.id
_entity.type
_entity.pdbx_description
1 polymer ?
#
loop_
_entity_poly.entity_id
_entity_poly.type
_entity_poly.pdbx_seq_one_letter_code
_entity_poly.pdbx_strand_id
1 'polypeptide(L)'
;MMTLVSRLRAAAHFDRLRILGLCAHADLTVCELADILDLRRDRIVRHVGLLARADFLCCEEHRPLKPGDKDGGLVQLLVDLLPLCDGHHERDLQRLEAIQSEQPKGDSLLDRQIDRPNWSASP
;
A
#
# COMPACT_ATOMS: atom_id res chain seq x y z
N MET A 1 -12.20 -10.19 19.34
CA MET A 1 -13.38 -9.82 18.54
C MET A 1 -13.36 -8.34 18.11
N MET A 2 -13.34 -7.39 19.05
CA MET A 2 -13.35 -5.94 18.71
C MET A 2 -12.14 -5.49 17.90
N THR A 3 -10.96 -6.05 18.16
CA THR A 3 -9.74 -5.79 17.38
C THR A 3 -9.91 -6.13 15.90
N LEU A 4 -10.46 -7.30 15.58
CA LEU A 4 -10.75 -7.71 14.21
C LEU A 4 -11.76 -6.77 13.53
N VAL A 5 -12.83 -6.36 14.24
CA VAL A 5 -13.81 -5.40 13.70
C VAL A 5 -13.17 -4.05 13.37
N SER A 6 -12.33 -3.53 14.26
CA SER A 6 -11.61 -2.27 14.03
C SER A 6 -10.65 -2.37 12.84
N ARG A 7 -9.97 -3.50 12.68
CA ARG A 7 -9.09 -3.75 11.53
C ARG A 7 -9.87 -3.87 10.23
N LEU A 8 -10.96 -4.64 10.19
CA LEU A 8 -11.81 -4.71 9.00
C LEU A 8 -12.40 -3.35 8.63
N ARG A 9 -12.80 -2.52 9.60
CA ARG A 9 -13.21 -1.13 9.35
C ARG A 9 -12.07 -0.27 8.80
N ALA A 10 -10.85 -0.47 9.29
CA ALA A 10 -9.69 0.19 8.73
C ALA A 10 -9.45 -0.26 7.28
N ALA A 11 -9.62 -1.53 6.92
CA ALA A 11 -9.47 -1.98 5.53
C ALA A 11 -10.66 -1.63 4.61
N ALA A 12 -11.88 -1.46 5.14
CA ALA A 12 -13.11 -1.24 4.38
C ALA A 12 -13.19 0.15 3.72
N HIS A 13 -12.33 0.39 2.75
CA HIS A 13 -12.33 1.59 1.90
C HIS A 13 -11.66 1.27 0.57
N PHE A 14 -12.26 1.78 -0.50
CA PHE A 14 -11.88 1.51 -1.87
C PHE A 14 -10.38 1.67 -2.14
N ASP A 15 -9.83 2.87 -1.89
CA ASP A 15 -8.40 3.12 -2.16
C ASP A 15 -7.45 2.31 -1.26
N ARG A 16 -7.88 1.93 -0.05
CA ARG A 16 -7.04 1.15 0.87
C ARG A 16 -6.94 -0.31 0.45
N LEU A 17 -8.01 -0.86 -0.10
CA LEU A 17 -7.99 -2.18 -0.72
C LEU A 17 -7.11 -2.18 -1.97
N ARG A 18 -7.19 -1.13 -2.81
CA ARG A 18 -6.30 -0.97 -3.98
C ARG A 18 -4.83 -0.92 -3.59
N ILE A 19 -4.49 -0.14 -2.56
CA ILE A 19 -3.13 -0.09 -2.00
C ILE A 19 -2.68 -1.48 -1.52
N LEU A 20 -3.52 -2.20 -0.76
CA LEU A 20 -3.20 -3.55 -0.28
C LEU A 20 -2.95 -4.54 -1.43
N GLY A 21 -3.80 -4.52 -2.45
CA GLY A 21 -3.63 -5.35 -3.65
C GLY A 21 -2.30 -5.07 -4.33
N LEU A 22 -1.98 -3.80 -4.59
CA LEU A 22 -0.71 -3.43 -5.22
C LEU A 22 0.52 -3.83 -4.37
N CYS A 23 0.46 -3.63 -3.06
CA CYS A 23 1.55 -4.00 -2.14
C CYS A 23 1.74 -5.53 -2.03
N ALA A 24 0.73 -6.32 -2.39
CA ALA A 24 0.86 -7.78 -2.44
C ALA A 24 1.61 -8.26 -3.70
N HIS A 25 1.58 -7.48 -4.78
CA HIS A 25 2.24 -7.81 -6.05
C HIS A 25 3.65 -7.24 -6.14
N ALA A 26 3.90 -6.08 -5.54
CA ALA A 26 5.19 -5.42 -5.60
C ALA A 26 5.51 -4.62 -4.34
N ASP A 27 6.80 -4.48 -4.12
CA ASP A 27 7.41 -3.73 -3.05
C ASP A 27 7.41 -2.23 -3.45
N LEU A 28 6.36 -1.47 -3.11
CA LEU A 28 6.12 -0.09 -3.59
C LEU A 28 6.38 1.02 -2.57
N THR A 29 6.79 2.19 -3.06
CA THR A 29 6.91 3.47 -2.34
C THR A 29 5.62 4.30 -2.40
N VAL A 30 5.54 5.37 -1.60
CA VAL A 30 4.38 6.29 -1.60
C VAL A 30 4.30 7.06 -2.92
N CYS A 31 5.44 7.43 -3.50
CA CYS A 31 5.53 8.04 -4.83
C CYS A 31 4.90 7.15 -5.90
N GLU A 32 5.35 5.90 -5.98
CA GLU A 32 4.90 4.95 -7.00
C GLU A 32 3.41 4.64 -6.83
N LEU A 33 2.92 4.51 -5.59
CA LEU A 33 1.48 4.36 -5.35
C LEU A 33 0.68 5.58 -5.81
N ALA A 34 1.23 6.79 -5.70
CA ALA A 34 0.57 8.01 -6.18
C ALA A 34 0.44 8.03 -7.69
N ASP A 35 1.51 7.63 -8.37
CA ASP A 35 1.55 7.59 -9.82
C ASP A 35 0.66 6.46 -10.36
N ILE A 36 0.65 5.28 -9.74
CA ILE A 36 -0.19 4.14 -10.15
C ILE A 36 -1.68 4.46 -9.93
N LEU A 37 -2.05 4.92 -8.73
CA LEU A 37 -3.45 5.11 -8.35
C LEU A 37 -4.05 6.42 -8.88
N ASP A 38 -3.23 7.31 -9.43
CA ASP A 38 -3.59 8.69 -9.81
C ASP A 38 -4.23 9.45 -8.64
N LEU A 39 -3.65 9.24 -7.45
CA LEU A 39 -4.10 9.85 -6.20
C LEU A 39 -3.05 10.82 -5.70
N ARG A 40 -3.51 11.90 -5.07
CA ARG A 40 -2.60 12.82 -4.41
C ARG A 40 -1.83 12.14 -3.28
N ARG A 41 -0.54 12.44 -3.16
CA ARG A 41 0.36 11.89 -2.13
C ARG A 41 -0.16 12.08 -0.70
N ASP A 42 -0.81 13.22 -0.39
CA ASP A 42 -1.42 13.47 0.93
C ASP A 42 -2.50 12.43 1.29
N ARG A 43 -3.30 12.01 0.29
CA ARG A 43 -4.32 10.97 0.48
C ARG A 43 -3.69 9.61 0.71
N ILE A 44 -2.64 9.28 -0.05
CA ILE A 44 -1.95 7.99 0.08
C ILE A 44 -1.25 7.87 1.43
N VAL A 45 -0.51 8.91 1.85
CA VAL A 45 0.15 8.93 3.17
C VAL A 45 -0.87 8.70 4.28
N ARG A 46 -2.03 9.36 4.20
CA ARG A 46 -3.12 9.16 5.16
C ARG A 46 -3.66 7.73 5.14
N HIS A 47 -3.84 7.15 3.96
CA HIS A 47 -4.34 5.78 3.80
C HIS A 47 -3.36 4.73 4.31
N VAL A 48 -2.08 4.86 3.95
CA VAL A 48 -0.98 4.00 4.42
C VAL A 48 -0.83 4.09 5.94
N GLY A 49 -0.88 5.30 6.52
CA GLY A 49 -0.81 5.46 7.97
C GLY A 49 -1.96 4.78 8.72
N LEU A 50 -3.19 4.82 8.18
CA LEU A 50 -4.33 4.10 8.75
C LEU A 50 -4.18 2.57 8.64
N LEU A 51 -3.64 2.08 7.52
CA LEU A 51 -3.36 0.65 7.32
C LEU A 51 -2.25 0.15 8.24
N ALA A 52 -1.19 0.94 8.41
CA ALA A 52 -0.08 0.64 9.30
C ALA A 52 -0.53 0.60 10.78
N ARG A 53 -1.35 1.57 11.21
CA ARG A 53 -1.96 1.57 12.56
C ARG A 53 -2.87 0.37 12.83
N ALA A 54 -3.37 -0.27 11.78
CA ALA A 54 -4.22 -1.45 11.86
C ALA A 54 -3.46 -2.75 11.53
N ASP A 55 -2.13 -2.71 11.54
CA ASP A 55 -1.23 -3.85 11.31
C ASP A 55 -1.43 -4.53 9.94
N PHE A 56 -1.97 -3.82 8.94
CA PHE A 56 -2.08 -4.34 7.57
C PHE A 56 -0.78 -4.17 6.79
N LEU A 57 -0.05 -3.08 7.06
CA LEU A 57 1.21 -2.74 6.41
C LEU A 57 2.29 -2.53 7.45
N CYS A 58 3.47 -3.06 7.21
CA CYS A 58 4.66 -2.69 7.97
C CYS A 58 5.46 -1.67 7.16
N CYS A 59 5.56 -0.45 7.67
CA CYS A 59 6.52 0.53 7.18
C CYS A 59 7.76 0.44 8.09
N GLU A 60 8.70 -0.45 7.78
CA GLU A 60 10.06 -0.30 8.30
C GLU A 60 10.75 0.82 7.51
N GLU A 61 11.48 1.69 8.22
CA GLU A 61 12.13 2.84 7.61
C GLU A 61 12.92 2.42 6.36
N HIS A 62 12.56 2.98 5.20
CA HIS A 62 13.18 2.72 3.91
C HIS A 62 13.00 1.30 3.31
N ARG A 63 11.97 0.55 3.72
CA ARG A 63 11.63 -0.74 3.11
C ARG A 63 10.24 -0.69 2.46
N PRO A 64 10.05 -1.37 1.32
CA PRO A 64 8.74 -1.52 0.70
C PRO A 64 7.64 -2.03 1.63
N LEU A 65 6.41 -1.64 1.32
CA LEU A 65 5.21 -1.97 2.07
C LEU A 65 4.97 -3.48 2.06
N LYS A 66 5.24 -4.11 3.21
CA LYS A 66 5.01 -5.55 3.37
C LYS A 66 3.70 -5.83 4.10
N PRO A 67 3.02 -6.94 3.78
CA PRO A 67 1.96 -7.48 4.64
C PRO A 67 2.50 -7.60 6.07
N GLY A 68 1.75 -7.10 7.06
CA GLY A 68 2.18 -7.09 8.46
C GLY A 68 2.55 -8.50 8.99
N ASP A 69 3.66 -8.58 9.73
CA ASP A 69 4.29 -9.84 10.19
C ASP A 69 3.42 -10.66 11.17
N LYS A 70 2.53 -10.00 11.92
CA LYS A 70 1.67 -10.65 12.93
C LYS A 70 0.36 -11.22 12.38
N ASP A 71 -0.04 -10.81 11.17
CA ASP A 71 -1.39 -11.05 10.65
C ASP A 71 -1.42 -11.20 9.12
N GLY A 72 -0.32 -11.68 8.52
CA GLY A 72 -0.20 -11.88 7.09
C GLY A 72 -1.37 -12.68 6.47
N GLY A 73 -1.99 -13.58 7.24
CA GLY A 73 -3.17 -14.33 6.80
C GLY A 73 -4.42 -13.49 6.54
N LEU A 74 -4.66 -12.40 7.29
CA LEU A 74 -5.80 -11.52 7.03
C LEU A 74 -5.56 -10.61 5.82
N VAL A 75 -4.33 -10.12 5.67
CA VAL A 75 -3.93 -9.33 4.49
C VAL A 75 -4.06 -10.19 3.24
N GLN A 76 -3.52 -11.40 3.26
CA GLN A 76 -3.61 -12.34 2.14
C GLN A 76 -5.07 -12.67 1.82
N LEU A 77 -5.89 -12.96 2.83
CA LEU A 77 -7.32 -13.22 2.63
C LEU A 77 -8.04 -12.05 1.95
N LEU A 78 -7.76 -10.81 2.36
CA LEU A 78 -8.37 -9.65 1.73
C LEU A 78 -7.92 -9.49 0.28
N VAL A 79 -6.62 -9.69 0.01
CA VAL A 79 -6.05 -9.64 -1.35
C VAL A 79 -6.65 -10.74 -2.24
N ASP A 80 -6.79 -11.96 -1.73
CA ASP A 80 -7.39 -13.08 -2.46
C ASP A 80 -8.89 -12.85 -2.77
N LEU A 81 -9.57 -12.06 -1.92
CA LEU A 81 -10.96 -11.66 -2.11
C LEU A 81 -11.12 -10.44 -3.00
N LEU A 82 -10.04 -9.72 -3.35
CA LEU A 82 -10.15 -8.57 -4.25
C LEU A 82 -10.61 -9.06 -5.63
N PRO A 83 -11.68 -8.50 -6.18
CA PRO A 83 -12.11 -8.85 -7.52
C PRO A 83 -11.06 -8.39 -8.54
N LEU A 84 -10.31 -9.33 -9.11
CA LEU A 84 -9.33 -9.05 -10.17
C LEU A 84 -9.96 -8.40 -11.41
N CYS A 85 -11.27 -8.60 -11.63
CA CYS A 85 -12.02 -8.04 -12.76
C CYS A 85 -12.72 -6.71 -12.45
N ASP A 86 -12.44 -6.08 -11.30
CA ASP A 86 -12.92 -4.73 -11.04
C ASP A 86 -11.99 -3.78 -11.82
N GLY A 87 -12.52 -3.10 -12.84
CA GLY A 87 -11.69 -2.41 -13.85
C GLY A 87 -10.73 -1.35 -13.29
N HIS A 88 -10.85 -0.96 -12.02
CA HIS A 88 -9.84 -0.17 -11.32
C HIS A 88 -8.58 -0.97 -10.99
N HIS A 89 -8.71 -2.17 -10.43
CA HIS A 89 -7.57 -2.97 -10.00
C HIS A 89 -6.75 -3.48 -11.19
N GLU A 90 -7.42 -3.91 -12.27
CA GLU A 90 -6.76 -4.31 -13.52
C GLU A 90 -5.94 -3.16 -14.13
N ARG A 91 -6.50 -1.94 -14.17
CA ARG A 91 -5.78 -0.75 -14.64
C ARG A 91 -4.59 -0.42 -13.75
N ASP A 92 -4.72 -0.60 -12.44
CA ASP A 92 -3.63 -0.35 -11.50
C ASP A 92 -2.47 -1.34 -11.73
N LEU A 93 -2.79 -2.62 -11.97
CA LEU A 93 -1.78 -3.64 -12.30
C LEU A 93 -1.10 -3.36 -13.65
N GLN A 94 -1.85 -2.94 -14.67
CA GLN A 94 -1.27 -2.54 -15.96
C GLN A 94 -0.33 -1.34 -15.81
N ARG A 95 -0.70 -0.34 -15.00
CA ARG A 95 0.17 0.81 -14.70
C ARG A 95 1.41 0.39 -13.91
N LEU A 96 1.26 -0.51 -12.96
CA LEU A 96 2.36 -1.09 -12.21
C LEU A 96 3.36 -1.81 -13.13
N GLU A 97 2.88 -2.61 -14.07
CA GLU A 97 3.72 -3.28 -15.07
C GLU A 97 4.46 -2.27 -15.96
N ALA A 98 3.78 -1.22 -16.40
CA ALA A 98 4.39 -0.15 -17.20
C ALA A 98 5.54 0.53 -16.44
N ILE A 99 5.32 0.94 -15.19
CA ILE A 99 6.35 1.59 -14.37
C ILE A 99 7.53 0.64 -14.11
N GLN A 100 7.27 -0.64 -13.83
CA GLN A 100 8.34 -1.63 -13.66
C GLN A 100 9.13 -1.90 -14.95
N SER A 101 8.48 -1.81 -16.12
CA SER A 101 9.14 -2.01 -17.42
C SER A 101 10.00 -0.82 -17.85
N GLU A 102 9.65 0.39 -17.42
CA GLU A 102 10.39 1.63 -17.72
C GLU A 102 11.56 1.87 -16.75
N GLN A 103 11.56 1.22 -15.58
CA GLN A 103 12.63 1.32 -14.58
C GLN A 103 13.71 0.25 -14.84
N PRO A 104 14.89 0.57 -15.42
CA PRO A 104 16.06 -0.29 -15.24
C PRO A 104 16.33 -0.34 -13.74
N LYS A 105 16.56 -1.54 -13.20
CA LYS A 105 16.69 -1.93 -11.78
C LYS A 105 17.84 -1.22 -11.02
N GLY A 106 17.88 0.10 -11.04
CA GLY A 106 19.05 0.86 -10.66
C GLY A 106 18.85 2.37 -10.68
N ASP A 107 17.79 2.92 -10.06
CA ASP A 107 17.93 4.24 -9.42
C ASP A 107 16.87 4.57 -8.35
N SER A 108 16.63 3.63 -7.43
CA SER A 108 15.72 3.88 -6.30
C SER A 108 16.34 4.76 -5.20
N LEU A 109 17.51 5.39 -5.39
CA LEU A 109 18.24 6.07 -4.31
C LEU A 109 17.89 7.56 -4.14
N LEU A 110 17.47 8.26 -5.20
CA LEU A 110 17.25 9.71 -5.15
C LEU A 110 15.85 10.10 -4.65
N ASP A 111 14.82 9.27 -4.86
CA ASP A 111 13.46 9.56 -4.39
C ASP A 111 13.26 9.21 -2.90
N ARG A 112 14.20 8.47 -2.29
CA ARG A 112 14.20 8.05 -0.87
C ARG A 112 14.28 9.19 0.14
N GLN A 113 14.70 10.39 -0.27
CA GLN A 113 14.96 11.50 0.65
C GLN A 113 13.69 12.32 0.99
N ILE A 114 12.63 12.23 0.18
CA ILE A 114 11.47 13.14 0.24
C ILE A 114 10.29 12.57 1.07
N ASP A 115 10.20 11.24 1.20
CA ASP A 115 9.06 10.54 1.80
C ASP A 115 9.10 10.43 3.35
N ARG A 116 9.40 11.53 4.06
CA ARG A 116 9.29 11.59 5.54
C ARG A 116 7.96 12.21 6.04
N PRO A 117 6.83 11.51 6.05
CA PRO A 117 5.80 11.74 7.06
C PRO A 117 6.30 11.27 8.42
N ASN A 118 6.13 12.03 9.50
CA ASN A 118 6.42 11.56 10.85
C ASN A 118 5.25 10.69 11.35
N TRP A 119 5.25 9.39 11.04
CA TRP A 119 4.17 8.46 11.43
C TRP A 119 4.17 8.10 12.92
N SER A 120 5.24 8.46 13.65
CA SER A 120 5.45 8.12 15.07
C SER A 120 5.09 9.24 16.05
N ALA A 121 4.64 10.41 15.59
CA ALA A 121 4.20 11.50 16.47
C ALA A 121 2.68 11.67 16.49
N SER A 122 2.02 10.97 17.41
CA SER A 122 1.30 11.56 18.56
C SER A 122 0.14 10.68 19.06
N PRO A 123 -0.08 10.67 20.39
CA PRO A 123 -1.05 9.82 21.10
C PRO A 123 -2.52 10.16 20.84
#